data_AF-A0A7X2M654-F1
#
_entry.id   AF-A0A7X2M654-F1
#
_cell.length_a   1.000
_cell.length_b   1.000
_cell.length_c   1.000
_cell.angle_alpha   90.00
_cell.angle_beta   90.00
_cell.angle_gamma   90.00
#
_symmetry.space_group_name_H-M   'P 1'
#
loop_
_entity.id
_entity.type
_entity.pdbx_description
1 polymer ?
#
loop_
_entity_poly.entity_id
_entity_poly.type
_entity_poly.pdbx_seq_one_letter_code
_entity_poly.pdbx_strand_id
1 'polypeptide(L)'
;MKKNMKKAGTEMPGIKKDSTEKTSTKKDSIKRISKKRISVQKVIAAAAGTALLAGWIFTADRGIGIQEKQIYSKALEEQEQADKLGFSNFRLEDYPVAMYDGKADYVFYKGSIEKRSPVLETFAGTAYPVGDHYEVIIPTLERFNGLLSLAGGVEGMVSGSGYGEKEQIATIWHEAFHAWQLSHYKILGEDLSPAEMEKELEQSGKETGDSDEALFVKEVDQNKVQKQRLEKEMQLLNAAAEEKDTDKMKAVILQYKELQRQRRENMSPEAITAEQRCELTEGTAYYVEGNVLKALKGEKEYQKRYLDTLDAFEGGRGKYYRTGMAKCLILDRLNPDWKAELDFTLSLDELIDRAVESR
;
A
#
# COMPACT_ATOMS: atom_id res chain seq x y z
N MET A 1 19.60 -46.81 51.46
CA MET A 1 20.88 -47.53 51.29
C MET A 1 22.05 -46.54 51.40
N LYS A 2 23.10 -47.01 52.09
CA LYS A 2 24.47 -46.51 52.31
C LYS A 2 24.93 -45.27 51.48
N LYS A 3 25.40 -44.18 52.09
CA LYS A 3 26.70 -43.94 52.80
C LYS A 3 27.95 -44.06 51.90
N ASN A 4 28.68 -42.94 51.80
CA ASN A 4 30.14 -42.71 52.02
C ASN A 4 30.76 -41.85 50.89
N MET A 5 31.30 -40.65 51.12
CA MET A 5 32.32 -40.09 52.05
C MET A 5 33.72 -39.96 51.41
N LYS A 6 34.21 -38.70 51.41
CA LYS A 6 35.57 -38.16 51.73
C LYS A 6 36.79 -38.70 50.92
N LYS A 7 37.90 -37.99 50.69
CA LYS A 7 38.73 -36.96 51.39
C LYS A 7 39.46 -36.13 50.28
N ALA A 8 39.76 -34.83 50.36
CA ALA A 8 40.49 -33.98 51.33
C ALA A 8 42.05 -34.05 51.25
N GLY A 9 42.67 -32.87 51.16
CA GLY A 9 44.12 -32.56 51.32
C GLY A 9 44.52 -31.44 50.34
N THR A 10 44.54 -30.14 50.66
CA THR A 10 45.34 -29.32 51.61
C THR A 10 46.85 -29.49 51.44
N GLU A 11 47.53 -28.47 50.90
CA GLU A 11 48.81 -27.94 51.40
C GLU A 11 49.19 -26.61 50.71
N MET A 12 49.35 -25.57 51.54
CA MET A 12 50.20 -24.38 51.42
C MET A 12 51.06 -24.41 52.70
N PRO A 13 52.33 -23.95 52.74
CA PRO A 13 52.61 -22.51 52.66
C PRO A 13 54.02 -22.13 52.14
N GLY A 14 54.22 -20.83 51.89
CA GLY A 14 55.55 -20.27 51.64
C GLY A 14 55.56 -18.74 51.61
N ILE A 15 55.62 -18.13 52.79
CA ILE A 15 55.82 -16.68 53.02
C ILE A 15 57.31 -16.34 52.85
N LYS A 16 57.62 -15.24 52.15
CA LYS A 16 58.70 -14.32 52.54
C LYS A 16 58.32 -12.86 52.25
N LYS A 17 58.38 -12.05 53.30
CA LYS A 17 58.35 -10.58 53.32
C LYS A 17 59.75 -10.02 53.01
N ASP A 18 59.78 -8.84 52.39
CA ASP A 18 60.53 -7.63 52.81
C ASP A 18 60.18 -6.53 51.80
N SER A 19 59.33 -5.55 52.13
CA SER A 19 59.65 -4.28 52.82
C SER A 19 60.73 -3.45 52.14
N THR A 20 60.33 -2.38 51.46
CA THR A 20 60.78 -1.02 51.80
C THR A 20 59.84 0.03 51.21
N GLU A 21 59.32 0.82 52.13
CA GLU A 21 58.54 2.03 51.98
C GLU A 21 59.44 3.19 51.55
N LYS A 22 58.97 4.06 50.65
CA LYS A 22 59.31 5.49 50.67
C LYS A 22 58.23 6.31 49.97
N THR A 23 57.59 7.13 50.79
CA THR A 23 56.66 8.21 50.48
C THR A 23 57.32 9.31 49.65
N SER A 24 56.56 9.95 48.74
CA SER A 24 56.34 11.41 48.79
C SER A 24 55.54 11.97 47.61
N THR A 25 54.65 12.89 47.98
CA THR A 25 54.18 14.06 47.22
C THR A 25 53.23 13.88 46.03
N LYS A 26 51.94 14.07 46.37
CA LYS A 26 50.92 14.81 45.60
C LYS A 26 51.53 15.87 44.67
N LYS A 27 51.18 15.79 43.38
CA LYS A 27 51.06 16.95 42.50
C LYS A 27 49.74 16.83 41.75
N ASP A 28 48.86 17.80 41.99
CA ASP A 28 47.63 18.00 41.26
C ASP A 28 47.93 18.16 39.76
N SER A 29 47.48 17.19 38.96
CA SER A 29 47.44 17.33 37.51
C SER A 29 45.97 17.38 37.08
N ILE A 30 45.53 18.58 36.73
CA ILE A 30 44.26 18.84 36.05
C ILE A 30 44.19 17.93 34.82
N LYS A 31 43.39 16.87 34.87
CA LYS A 31 43.02 16.09 33.69
C LYS A 31 42.13 16.98 32.81
N ARG A 32 42.72 17.63 31.81
CA ARG A 32 41.97 18.08 30.63
C ARG A 32 41.32 16.85 30.01
N ILE A 33 40.01 16.72 30.16
CA ILE A 33 39.20 15.82 29.33
C ILE A 33 39.32 16.39 27.91
N SER A 34 40.19 15.81 27.09
CA SER A 34 40.15 16.08 25.66
C SER A 34 38.84 15.48 25.15
N LYS A 35 37.92 16.35 24.68
CA LYS A 35 36.84 15.89 23.80
C LYS A 35 37.54 15.17 22.65
N LYS A 36 37.40 13.84 22.58
CA LYS A 36 37.79 13.07 21.39
C LYS A 36 37.03 13.68 20.22
N ARG A 37 37.67 14.56 19.45
CA ARG A 37 37.20 14.90 18.11
C ARG A 37 37.23 13.59 17.35
N ILE A 38 36.06 13.01 17.13
CA ILE A 38 35.89 11.92 16.18
C ILE A 38 36.41 12.52 14.86
N SER A 39 37.54 12.00 14.36
CA SER A 39 38.11 12.58 13.16
C SER A 39 37.09 12.43 12.04
N VAL A 40 36.92 13.48 11.25
CA VAL A 40 36.00 13.50 10.11
C VAL A 40 36.24 12.27 9.20
N GLN A 41 37.47 11.79 9.12
CA GLN A 41 37.86 10.55 8.44
C GLN A 41 37.21 9.28 9.02
N LYS A 42 37.01 9.17 10.34
CA LYS A 42 36.32 8.03 10.97
C LYS A 42 34.80 8.06 10.75
N VAL A 43 34.22 9.26 10.65
CA VAL A 43 32.79 9.43 10.31
C VAL A 43 32.56 9.11 8.84
N ILE A 44 33.44 9.60 7.94
CA ILE A 44 33.39 9.28 6.50
C ILE A 44 33.61 7.79 6.27
N ALA A 45 34.56 7.15 6.97
CA ALA A 45 34.78 5.71 6.85
C ALA A 45 33.61 4.88 7.39
N ALA A 46 32.95 5.33 8.47
CA ALA A 46 31.74 4.68 8.98
C ALA A 46 30.57 4.85 7.99
N ALA A 47 30.33 6.05 7.46
CA ALA A 47 29.29 6.31 6.47
C ALA A 47 29.54 5.56 5.15
N ALA A 48 30.79 5.52 4.68
CA ALA A 48 31.17 4.74 3.50
C ALA A 48 31.05 3.23 3.76
N GLY A 49 31.38 2.76 4.97
CA GLY A 49 31.20 1.35 5.37
C GLY A 49 29.73 0.95 5.44
N THR A 50 28.85 1.80 5.95
CA THR A 50 27.40 1.58 5.95
C THR A 50 26.81 1.66 4.54
N ALA A 51 27.27 2.59 3.70
CA ALA A 51 26.87 2.70 2.30
C ALA A 51 27.36 1.51 1.46
N LEU A 52 28.56 0.97 1.74
CA LEU A 52 29.08 -0.24 1.11
C LEU A 52 28.35 -1.49 1.59
N LEU A 53 27.94 -1.57 2.86
CA LEU A 53 27.10 -2.66 3.38
C LEU A 53 25.68 -2.60 2.80
N ALA A 54 25.07 -1.42 2.71
CA ALA A 54 23.80 -1.23 2.02
C ALA A 54 23.93 -1.57 0.52
N GLY A 55 25.01 -1.12 -0.11
CA GLY A 55 25.36 -1.48 -1.49
C GLY A 55 25.60 -2.98 -1.66
N TRP A 56 26.18 -3.67 -0.69
CA TRP A 56 26.41 -5.12 -0.73
C TRP A 56 25.14 -5.93 -0.48
N ILE A 57 24.23 -5.46 0.37
CA ILE A 57 22.88 -6.02 0.52
C ILE A 57 22.07 -5.83 -0.79
N PHE A 58 22.22 -4.68 -1.45
CA PHE A 58 21.60 -4.40 -2.76
C PHE A 58 22.26 -5.16 -3.93
N THR A 59 23.56 -5.45 -3.88
CA THR A 59 24.31 -6.09 -4.98
C THR A 59 24.56 -7.58 -4.78
N ALA A 60 24.36 -8.12 -3.57
CA ALA A 60 24.32 -9.56 -3.37
C ALA A 60 23.21 -10.13 -4.25
N ASP A 61 23.63 -10.95 -5.20
CA ASP A 61 22.80 -11.52 -6.24
C ASP A 61 21.89 -12.59 -5.61
N ARG A 62 20.79 -12.14 -4.98
CA ARG A 62 19.77 -13.02 -4.40
C ARG A 62 18.88 -13.65 -5.47
N GLY A 63 19.15 -13.39 -6.76
CA GLY A 63 18.44 -13.93 -7.91
C GLY A 63 17.41 -12.99 -8.53
N ILE A 64 17.13 -11.84 -7.91
CA ILE A 64 16.26 -10.79 -8.48
C ILE A 64 17.07 -9.70 -9.18
N GLY A 65 16.56 -9.25 -10.33
CA GLY A 65 17.20 -8.28 -11.20
C GLY A 65 17.44 -6.91 -10.56
N ILE A 66 18.39 -6.16 -11.11
CA ILE A 66 18.68 -4.79 -10.68
C ILE A 66 17.48 -3.87 -10.94
N GLN A 67 16.70 -4.14 -11.99
CA GLN A 67 15.53 -3.35 -12.36
C GLN A 67 14.47 -3.37 -11.25
N GLU A 68 14.12 -4.53 -10.73
CA GLU A 68 13.15 -4.70 -9.65
C GLU A 68 13.59 -3.99 -8.36
N LYS A 69 14.88 -4.09 -8.03
CA LYS A 69 15.47 -3.37 -6.89
C LYS A 69 15.35 -1.86 -7.06
N GLN A 70 15.54 -1.35 -8.28
CA GLN A 70 15.38 0.07 -8.58
C GLN A 70 13.90 0.51 -8.54
N ILE A 71 12.98 -0.33 -9.03
CA ILE A 71 11.53 -0.07 -8.93
C ILE A 71 11.14 0.09 -7.46
N TYR A 72 11.49 -0.87 -6.60
CA TYR A 72 11.17 -0.78 -5.17
C TYR A 72 11.81 0.45 -4.51
N SER A 73 13.09 0.72 -4.79
CA SER A 73 13.78 1.90 -4.25
C SER A 73 13.09 3.21 -4.64
N LYS A 74 12.73 3.36 -5.92
CA LYS A 74 11.99 4.53 -6.40
C LYS A 74 10.59 4.61 -5.81
N ALA A 75 9.91 3.49 -5.60
CA ALA A 75 8.61 3.48 -4.92
C ALA A 75 8.70 4.06 -3.50
N LEU A 76 9.75 3.72 -2.75
CA LEU A 76 10.01 4.31 -1.43
C LEU A 76 10.30 5.82 -1.50
N GLU A 77 10.97 6.29 -2.55
CA GLU A 77 11.25 7.73 -2.76
C GLU A 77 9.98 8.56 -2.96
N GLU A 78 8.88 7.95 -3.43
CA GLU A 78 7.58 8.63 -3.62
C GLU A 78 6.76 8.81 -2.33
N GLN A 79 7.27 8.38 -1.17
CA GLN A 79 6.56 8.52 0.12
C GLN A 79 6.15 9.97 0.40
N GLU A 80 7.00 10.96 0.09
CA GLU A 80 6.65 12.38 0.30
C GLU A 80 5.45 12.82 -0.56
N GLN A 81 5.25 12.22 -1.74
CA GLN A 81 4.10 12.51 -2.58
C GLN A 81 2.83 11.84 -2.04
N ALA A 82 2.94 10.61 -1.54
CA ALA A 82 1.84 9.93 -0.87
C ALA A 82 1.41 10.66 0.42
N ASP A 83 2.37 11.16 1.21
CA ASP A 83 2.10 11.92 2.43
C ASP A 83 1.28 13.20 2.15
N LYS A 84 1.49 13.85 1.00
CA LYS A 84 0.72 15.03 0.58
C LYS A 84 -0.75 14.74 0.33
N LEU A 85 -1.13 13.47 0.14
CA LEU A 85 -2.54 13.08 0.04
C LEU A 85 -3.23 13.18 1.40
N GLY A 86 -2.52 13.08 2.53
CA GLY A 86 -3.12 13.28 3.86
C GLY A 86 -3.86 12.08 4.44
N PHE A 87 -3.59 10.86 3.95
CA PHE A 87 -4.04 9.64 4.62
C PHE A 87 -3.19 9.37 5.87
N SER A 88 -3.85 9.28 7.02
CA SER A 88 -3.19 9.16 8.33
C SER A 88 -2.36 7.88 8.45
N ASN A 89 -1.07 8.02 8.77
CA ASN A 89 -0.13 6.91 8.99
C ASN A 89 0.02 5.92 7.82
N PHE A 90 -0.28 6.34 6.59
CA PHE A 90 -0.07 5.50 5.42
C PHE A 90 1.39 5.54 4.94
N ARG A 91 2.15 4.46 5.13
CA ARG A 91 3.56 4.35 4.72
C ARG A 91 3.83 3.06 3.95
N LEU A 92 4.55 3.15 2.83
CA LEU A 92 4.90 1.98 2.04
C LEU A 92 5.86 1.04 2.80
N GLU A 93 6.78 1.59 3.59
CA GLU A 93 7.76 0.81 4.35
C GLU A 93 7.16 -0.12 5.41
N ASP A 94 5.91 0.11 5.80
CA ASP A 94 5.24 -0.69 6.83
C ASP A 94 4.82 -2.07 6.29
N TYR A 95 4.70 -2.22 4.96
CA TYR A 95 4.25 -3.44 4.29
C TYR A 95 5.38 -4.10 3.49
N PRO A 96 5.60 -5.41 3.63
CA PRO A 96 6.49 -6.15 2.74
C PRO A 96 5.98 -6.11 1.31
N VAL A 97 6.90 -5.97 0.34
CA VAL A 97 6.58 -6.03 -1.09
C VAL A 97 7.24 -7.26 -1.69
N ALA A 98 6.45 -8.28 -2.03
CA ALA A 98 6.90 -9.49 -2.70
C ALA A 98 6.81 -9.34 -4.22
N MET A 99 7.97 -9.39 -4.89
CA MET A 99 8.02 -9.42 -6.35
C MET A 99 8.14 -10.85 -6.86
N TYR A 100 7.15 -11.33 -7.62
CA TYR A 100 7.07 -12.71 -8.11
C TYR A 100 7.67 -12.86 -9.52
N ASP A 101 8.70 -13.70 -9.68
CA ASP A 101 9.40 -13.93 -10.96
C ASP A 101 8.86 -15.11 -11.79
N GLY A 102 7.73 -15.70 -11.38
CA GLY A 102 7.21 -16.94 -11.98
C GLY A 102 7.73 -18.23 -11.33
N LYS A 103 8.63 -18.14 -10.33
CA LYS A 103 9.18 -19.29 -9.60
C LYS A 103 9.32 -19.04 -8.10
N ALA A 104 9.62 -17.81 -7.70
CA ALA A 104 9.86 -17.42 -6.33
C ALA A 104 9.37 -15.99 -6.07
N ASP A 105 9.03 -15.74 -4.81
CA ASP A 105 8.86 -14.39 -4.30
C ASP A 105 10.20 -13.85 -3.83
N TYR A 106 10.45 -12.58 -4.16
CA TYR A 106 11.52 -11.78 -3.56
C TYR A 106 10.88 -10.67 -2.73
N VAL A 107 10.90 -10.85 -1.42
CA VAL A 107 10.22 -10.02 -0.45
C VAL A 107 11.14 -8.89 -0.01
N PHE A 108 10.82 -7.68 -0.41
CA PHE A 108 11.47 -6.45 0.00
C PHE A 108 10.83 -5.95 1.29
N TYR A 109 11.61 -5.91 2.39
CA TYR A 109 11.13 -5.40 3.66
C TYR A 109 12.27 -4.91 4.55
N LYS A 110 12.11 -3.71 5.15
CA LYS A 110 13.06 -3.09 6.10
C LYS A 110 14.52 -3.15 5.63
N GLY A 111 14.75 -2.86 4.35
CA GLY A 111 16.08 -2.84 3.72
C GLY A 111 16.67 -4.22 3.42
N SER A 112 15.90 -5.30 3.57
CA SER A 112 16.30 -6.67 3.25
C SER A 112 15.47 -7.24 2.09
N ILE A 113 16.02 -8.25 1.39
CA ILE A 113 15.35 -8.93 0.27
C ILE A 113 15.34 -10.43 0.51
N GLU A 114 14.25 -11.01 1.02
CA GLU A 114 14.18 -12.45 1.25
C GLU A 114 13.69 -13.19 -0.01
N LYS A 115 14.30 -14.33 -0.35
CA LYS A 115 13.79 -15.21 -1.40
C LYS A 115 13.03 -16.37 -0.76
N ARG A 116 11.77 -16.58 -1.15
CA ARG A 116 10.92 -17.68 -0.66
C ARG A 116 10.11 -18.33 -1.78
N SER A 117 9.46 -19.46 -1.48
CA SER A 117 8.43 -20.02 -2.35
C SER A 117 7.26 -19.03 -2.46
N PRO A 118 6.62 -18.92 -3.65
CA PRO A 118 5.54 -17.97 -3.84
C PRO A 118 4.37 -18.28 -2.88
N VAL A 119 3.85 -17.23 -2.24
CA VAL A 119 2.62 -17.35 -1.43
C VAL A 119 1.38 -17.42 -2.33
N LEU A 120 1.46 -16.80 -3.52
CA LEU A 120 0.43 -16.80 -4.52
C LEU A 120 1.05 -17.02 -5.89
N GLU A 121 0.74 -18.13 -6.54
CA GLU A 121 1.23 -18.46 -7.89
C GLU A 121 0.39 -17.81 -9.01
N THR A 122 -0.17 -16.62 -8.76
CA THR A 122 -1.00 -15.89 -9.72
C THR A 122 -0.30 -14.62 -10.19
N PHE A 123 -0.58 -14.21 -11.43
CA PHE A 123 -0.03 -12.99 -12.00
C PHE A 123 -0.98 -11.81 -11.74
N ALA A 124 -1.10 -11.42 -10.47
CA ALA A 124 -1.92 -10.28 -10.05
C ALA A 124 -1.12 -9.35 -9.12
N GLY A 125 -1.32 -8.04 -9.27
CA GLY A 125 -1.05 -7.10 -8.17
C GLY A 125 -2.15 -7.26 -7.14
N THR A 126 -1.79 -7.53 -5.89
CA THR A 126 -2.76 -7.70 -4.80
C THR A 126 -2.13 -7.49 -3.42
N ALA A 127 -2.89 -6.97 -2.46
CA ALA A 127 -2.59 -7.13 -1.04
C ALA A 127 -3.06 -8.51 -0.57
N TYR A 128 -2.16 -9.32 0.00
CA TYR A 128 -2.43 -10.72 0.35
C TYR A 128 -2.07 -11.02 1.82
N PRO A 129 -2.88 -11.82 2.55
CA PRO A 129 -2.55 -12.20 3.92
C PRO A 129 -1.39 -13.21 3.94
N VAL A 130 -0.35 -12.93 4.73
CA VAL A 130 0.77 -13.84 4.96
C VAL A 130 1.00 -13.97 6.46
N GLY A 131 0.46 -15.03 7.05
CA GLY A 131 0.50 -15.21 8.50
C GLY A 131 -0.33 -14.16 9.23
N ASP A 132 0.33 -13.23 9.93
CA ASP A 132 -0.32 -12.23 10.79
C ASP A 132 -0.35 -10.81 10.20
N HIS A 133 0.04 -10.63 8.94
CA HIS A 133 0.09 -9.34 8.27
C HIS A 133 -0.30 -9.42 6.80
N TYR A 134 -0.46 -8.25 6.17
CA TYR A 134 -0.66 -8.10 4.74
C TYR A 134 0.66 -7.79 4.03
N GLU A 135 0.87 -8.42 2.89
CA GLU A 135 1.98 -8.14 1.98
C GLU A 135 1.45 -7.66 0.62
N VAL A 136 2.21 -6.79 -0.03
CA VAL A 136 1.97 -6.41 -1.43
C VAL A 136 2.61 -7.46 -2.32
N ILE A 137 1.80 -8.22 -3.05
CA ILE A 137 2.26 -9.22 -4.01
C ILE A 137 2.13 -8.62 -5.41
N ILE A 138 3.22 -8.58 -6.16
CA ILE A 138 3.22 -8.06 -7.53
C ILE A 138 4.17 -8.89 -8.42
N PRO A 139 3.81 -9.20 -9.68
CA PRO A 139 4.74 -9.84 -10.60
C PRO A 139 5.92 -8.94 -10.93
N THR A 140 7.08 -9.48 -11.30
CA THR A 140 8.16 -8.66 -11.87
C THR A 140 7.72 -7.99 -13.17
N LEU A 141 8.37 -6.87 -13.53
CA LEU A 141 7.99 -6.12 -14.73
C LEU A 141 8.10 -6.96 -16.02
N GLU A 142 9.11 -7.82 -16.12
CA GLU A 142 9.25 -8.77 -17.23
C GLU A 142 8.04 -9.71 -17.32
N ARG A 143 7.57 -10.24 -16.19
CA ARG A 143 6.42 -11.13 -16.14
C ARG A 143 5.12 -10.40 -16.46
N PHE A 144 4.97 -9.19 -15.96
CA PHE A 144 3.80 -8.36 -16.23
C PHE A 144 3.70 -8.03 -17.73
N ASN A 145 4.81 -7.66 -18.37
CA ASN A 145 4.89 -7.45 -19.82
C ASN A 145 4.60 -8.74 -20.61
N GLY A 146 5.13 -9.87 -20.16
CA GLY A 146 4.85 -11.18 -20.74
C GLY A 146 3.34 -11.50 -20.71
N LEU A 147 2.68 -11.26 -19.58
CA LEU A 147 1.23 -11.47 -19.44
C LEU A 147 0.42 -10.53 -20.33
N LEU A 148 0.71 -9.22 -20.33
CA LEU A 148 0.01 -8.23 -21.16
C LEU A 148 0.15 -8.56 -22.66
N SER A 149 1.32 -9.06 -23.08
CA SER A 149 1.57 -9.48 -24.46
C SER A 149 0.78 -10.73 -24.88
N LEU A 150 0.43 -11.60 -23.92
CA LEU A 150 -0.34 -12.82 -24.14
C LEU A 150 -1.86 -12.60 -24.00
N ALA A 151 -2.27 -11.73 -23.08
CA ALA A 151 -3.67 -11.44 -22.77
C ALA A 151 -4.29 -10.37 -23.68
N GLY A 152 -3.50 -9.71 -24.53
CA GLY A 152 -4.00 -8.60 -25.37
C GLY A 152 -4.20 -7.29 -24.59
N GLY A 153 -3.58 -7.16 -23.41
CA GLY A 153 -3.84 -6.12 -22.42
C GLY A 153 -4.78 -6.61 -21.33
N VAL A 154 -4.42 -6.39 -20.07
CA VAL A 154 -5.34 -6.59 -18.94
C VAL A 154 -6.19 -5.33 -18.87
N GLU A 155 -7.49 -5.50 -19.15
CA GLU A 155 -8.50 -4.45 -19.05
C GLU A 155 -8.47 -3.82 -17.64
N GLY A 156 -8.56 -2.50 -17.58
CA GLY A 156 -8.50 -1.72 -16.33
C GLY A 156 -7.10 -1.27 -15.89
N MET A 157 -6.03 -1.98 -16.28
CA MET A 157 -4.65 -1.63 -15.88
C MET A 157 -3.83 -0.92 -16.96
N VAL A 158 -4.27 -0.91 -18.23
CA VAL A 158 -3.54 -0.26 -19.33
C VAL A 158 -4.48 0.37 -20.36
N SER A 159 -5.00 1.57 -20.07
CA SER A 159 -5.49 2.48 -21.12
C SER A 159 -4.42 3.51 -21.44
N GLY A 160 -3.55 3.25 -22.42
CA GLY A 160 -2.53 4.22 -22.85
C GLY A 160 -1.16 3.65 -23.21
N SER A 161 -0.10 4.42 -22.89
CA SER A 161 1.28 4.34 -23.40
C SER A 161 2.10 3.07 -23.04
N GLY A 162 1.44 1.99 -22.66
CA GLY A 162 2.05 0.73 -22.20
C GLY A 162 2.28 0.70 -20.68
N TYR A 163 2.57 -0.49 -20.15
CA TYR A 163 2.95 -0.70 -18.76
C TYR A 163 4.47 -0.71 -18.62
N GLY A 164 5.01 0.01 -17.64
CA GLY A 164 6.46 0.18 -17.45
C GLY A 164 6.84 0.38 -15.99
N GLU A 165 8.10 0.75 -15.73
CA GLU A 165 8.61 0.94 -14.36
C GLU A 165 7.77 1.91 -13.54
N LYS A 166 7.28 3.01 -14.14
CA LYS A 166 6.51 4.03 -13.44
C LYS A 166 5.10 3.56 -13.10
N GLU A 167 4.45 2.84 -14.03
CA GLU A 167 3.19 2.16 -13.75
C GLU A 167 3.35 1.15 -12.62
N GLN A 168 4.41 0.34 -12.65
CA GLN A 168 4.69 -0.64 -11.60
C GLN A 168 4.89 0.03 -10.23
N ILE A 169 5.59 1.16 -10.17
CA ILE A 169 5.72 1.95 -8.93
C ILE A 169 4.33 2.40 -8.45
N ALA A 170 3.49 2.92 -9.33
CA ALA A 170 2.14 3.35 -8.96
C ALA A 170 1.28 2.18 -8.48
N THR A 171 1.37 1.01 -9.13
CA THR A 171 0.67 -0.22 -8.70
C THR A 171 1.14 -0.69 -7.33
N ILE A 172 2.44 -0.62 -7.01
CA ILE A 172 2.93 -0.93 -5.65
C ILE A 172 2.23 -0.04 -4.61
N TRP A 173 2.04 1.24 -4.92
CA TRP A 173 1.31 2.17 -4.03
C TRP A 173 -0.18 1.86 -3.95
N HIS A 174 -0.83 1.45 -5.05
CA HIS A 174 -2.22 0.97 -5.07
C HIS A 174 -2.39 -0.21 -4.10
N GLU A 175 -1.56 -1.24 -4.25
CA GLU A 175 -1.66 -2.45 -3.42
C GLU A 175 -1.24 -2.20 -1.97
N ALA A 176 -0.23 -1.34 -1.74
CA ALA A 176 0.13 -0.92 -0.39
C ALA A 176 -1.03 -0.19 0.30
N PHE A 177 -1.83 0.57 -0.46
CA PHE A 177 -3.01 1.22 0.07
C PHE A 177 -4.07 0.21 0.51
N HIS A 178 -4.28 -0.86 -0.26
CA HIS A 178 -5.13 -1.98 0.19
C HIS A 178 -4.60 -2.65 1.46
N ALA A 179 -3.29 -2.92 1.53
CA ALA A 179 -2.68 -3.47 2.75
C ALA A 179 -2.91 -2.55 3.96
N TRP A 180 -2.84 -1.23 3.75
CA TRP A 180 -3.13 -0.24 4.79
C TRP A 180 -4.60 -0.21 5.21
N GLN A 181 -5.53 -0.20 4.24
CA GLN A 181 -6.98 -0.29 4.48
C GLN A 181 -7.31 -1.49 5.37
N LEU A 182 -6.84 -2.68 4.96
CA LEU A 182 -7.13 -3.96 5.62
C LEU A 182 -6.42 -4.11 6.98
N SER A 183 -5.27 -3.49 7.16
CA SER A 183 -4.53 -3.58 8.43
C SER A 183 -5.08 -2.67 9.53
N HIS A 184 -5.88 -1.65 9.18
CA HIS A 184 -6.26 -0.57 10.11
C HIS A 184 -7.76 -0.41 10.30
N TYR A 185 -8.58 -0.88 9.36
CA TYR A 185 -10.00 -0.53 9.33
C TYR A 185 -10.90 -1.72 9.06
N LYS A 186 -12.14 -1.59 9.55
CA LYS A 186 -13.24 -2.48 9.19
C LYS A 186 -14.01 -1.85 8.04
N ILE A 187 -13.84 -2.37 6.84
CA ILE A 187 -14.42 -1.78 5.63
C ILE A 187 -15.93 -1.98 5.66
N LEU A 188 -16.69 -0.90 5.83
CA LEU A 188 -18.15 -0.94 6.01
C LEU A 188 -18.59 -1.91 7.13
N GLY A 189 -17.76 -2.06 8.16
CA GLY A 189 -18.00 -2.96 9.30
C GLY A 189 -17.53 -4.39 9.11
N GLU A 190 -17.06 -4.78 7.92
CA GLU A 190 -16.44 -6.09 7.66
C GLU A 190 -15.04 -6.15 8.29
N ASP A 191 -14.80 -7.17 9.11
CA ASP A 191 -13.47 -7.47 9.65
C ASP A 191 -12.79 -8.43 8.68
N LEU A 192 -11.73 -7.93 8.05
CA LEU A 192 -10.90 -8.70 7.13
C LEU A 192 -9.50 -8.73 7.72
N SER A 193 -9.36 -9.34 8.90
CA SER A 193 -8.02 -9.61 9.44
C SER A 193 -7.30 -10.66 8.57
N PRO A 194 -5.96 -10.73 8.59
CA PRO A 194 -5.22 -11.70 7.76
C PRO A 194 -5.71 -13.15 7.93
N ALA A 195 -6.01 -13.55 9.16
CA ALA A 195 -6.50 -14.89 9.47
C ALA A 195 -7.94 -15.14 8.97
N GLU A 196 -8.80 -14.12 8.99
CA GLU A 196 -10.15 -14.22 8.44
C GLU A 196 -10.11 -14.30 6.92
N MET A 197 -9.29 -13.46 6.27
CA MET A 197 -9.14 -13.48 4.82
C MET A 197 -8.51 -14.79 4.33
N GLU A 198 -7.49 -15.33 5.01
CA GLU A 198 -6.90 -16.63 4.66
C GLU A 198 -7.95 -17.75 4.74
N LYS A 199 -8.77 -17.74 5.80
CA LYS A 199 -9.87 -18.70 5.97
C LYS A 199 -10.95 -18.56 4.90
N GLU A 200 -11.29 -17.33 4.49
CA GLU A 200 -12.22 -17.08 3.38
C GLU A 200 -11.66 -17.58 2.05
N LEU A 201 -10.39 -17.32 1.76
CA LEU A 201 -9.72 -17.79 0.54
C LEU A 201 -9.69 -19.32 0.46
N GLU A 202 -9.42 -20.01 1.58
CA GLU A 202 -9.52 -21.48 1.67
C GLU A 202 -10.96 -22.00 1.46
N GLN A 203 -11.96 -21.19 1.80
CA GLN A 203 -13.38 -21.54 1.77
C GLN A 203 -14.11 -21.06 0.52
N SER A 204 -13.49 -20.21 -0.30
CA SER A 204 -14.03 -19.60 -1.52
C SER A 204 -14.62 -20.57 -2.55
N GLY A 205 -14.33 -21.88 -2.43
CA GLY A 205 -14.98 -22.95 -3.20
C GLY A 205 -16.30 -23.49 -2.62
N LYS A 206 -16.83 -22.93 -1.52
CA LYS A 206 -18.00 -23.44 -0.77
C LYS A 206 -19.10 -22.40 -0.52
N GLU A 207 -18.93 -21.17 -1.00
CA GLU A 207 -19.91 -20.11 -0.77
C GLU A 207 -21.21 -20.34 -1.55
N THR A 208 -22.34 -20.06 -0.90
CA THR A 208 -23.67 -20.09 -1.49
C THR A 208 -24.16 -18.66 -1.69
N GLY A 209 -23.61 -17.97 -2.68
CA GLY A 209 -23.95 -16.59 -3.04
C GLY A 209 -23.30 -16.19 -4.37
N ASP A 210 -23.82 -15.14 -5.01
CA ASP A 210 -23.15 -14.52 -6.16
C ASP A 210 -21.96 -13.71 -5.61
N SER A 211 -20.76 -13.87 -6.19
CA SER A 211 -19.63 -12.99 -5.86
C SER A 211 -19.93 -11.55 -6.26
N ASP A 212 -19.22 -10.58 -5.67
CA ASP A 212 -19.35 -9.16 -6.07
C ASP A 212 -19.21 -8.97 -7.59
N GLU A 213 -18.25 -9.65 -8.22
CA GLU A 213 -18.06 -9.59 -9.67
C GLU A 213 -19.29 -10.15 -10.42
N ALA A 214 -19.87 -11.25 -9.94
CA ALA A 214 -21.09 -11.80 -10.52
C ALA A 214 -22.30 -10.84 -10.34
N LEU A 215 -22.41 -10.18 -9.19
CA LEU A 215 -23.42 -9.16 -8.93
C LEU A 215 -23.25 -7.97 -9.87
N PHE A 216 -22.03 -7.47 -10.06
CA PHE A 216 -21.74 -6.36 -10.98
C PHE A 216 -22.14 -6.69 -12.42
N VAL A 217 -21.79 -7.88 -12.88
CA VAL A 217 -22.12 -8.34 -14.23
C VAL A 217 -23.63 -8.49 -14.41
N LYS A 218 -24.30 -9.15 -13.47
CA LYS A 218 -25.73 -9.47 -13.52
C LYS A 218 -26.63 -8.23 -13.39
N GLU A 219 -26.38 -7.41 -12.39
CA GLU A 219 -27.26 -6.28 -12.01
C GLU A 219 -27.00 -5.04 -12.85
N VAL A 220 -25.77 -4.86 -13.36
CA VAL A 220 -25.39 -3.66 -14.12
C VAL A 220 -24.99 -3.98 -15.55
N ASP A 221 -23.96 -4.79 -15.79
CA ASP A 221 -23.38 -4.91 -17.13
C ASP A 221 -24.34 -5.55 -18.15
N GLN A 222 -25.05 -6.60 -17.73
CA GLN A 222 -26.03 -7.30 -18.54
C GLN A 222 -27.41 -6.61 -18.54
N ASN A 223 -27.67 -5.77 -17.54
CA ASN A 223 -28.91 -4.99 -17.46
C ASN A 223 -28.73 -3.65 -18.18
N LYS A 224 -29.15 -3.60 -19.46
CA LYS A 224 -29.01 -2.42 -20.32
C LYS A 224 -29.55 -1.12 -19.70
N VAL A 225 -30.65 -1.19 -18.94
CA VAL A 225 -31.24 -0.01 -18.31
C VAL A 225 -30.36 0.49 -17.17
N GLN A 226 -29.86 -0.40 -16.32
CA GLN A 226 -28.99 -0.05 -15.21
C GLN A 226 -27.63 0.43 -15.69
N LYS A 227 -27.06 -0.21 -16.72
CA LYS A 227 -25.86 0.27 -17.40
C LYS A 227 -26.01 1.71 -17.90
N GLN A 228 -27.08 2.02 -18.63
CA GLN A 228 -27.34 3.38 -19.12
C GLN A 228 -27.55 4.41 -18.01
N ARG A 229 -28.12 4.01 -16.88
CA ARG A 229 -28.27 4.88 -15.71
C ARG A 229 -26.90 5.15 -15.07
N LEU A 230 -26.08 4.12 -14.89
CA LEU A 230 -24.73 4.27 -14.36
C LEU A 230 -23.85 5.12 -15.28
N GLU A 231 -23.91 4.95 -16.60
CA GLU A 231 -23.18 5.80 -17.55
C GLU A 231 -23.52 7.30 -17.37
N LYS A 232 -24.79 7.64 -17.10
CA LYS A 232 -25.20 9.02 -16.80
C LYS A 232 -24.70 9.50 -15.44
N GLU A 233 -24.71 8.63 -14.44
CA GLU A 233 -24.13 8.92 -13.13
C GLU A 233 -22.63 9.21 -13.23
N MET A 234 -21.89 8.40 -14.01
CA MET A 234 -20.46 8.59 -14.27
C MET A 234 -20.18 9.92 -14.97
N GLN A 235 -21.01 10.32 -15.94
CA GLN A 235 -20.92 11.63 -16.59
C GLN A 235 -21.12 12.80 -15.61
N LEU A 236 -22.08 12.67 -14.68
CA LEU A 236 -22.31 13.69 -13.66
C LEU A 236 -21.17 13.75 -12.63
N LEU A 237 -20.65 12.60 -12.21
CA LEU A 237 -19.46 12.54 -11.33
C LEU A 237 -18.24 13.15 -12.01
N ASN A 238 -18.00 12.86 -13.28
CA ASN A 238 -16.93 13.47 -14.06
C ASN A 238 -17.11 15.01 -14.13
N ALA A 239 -18.31 15.47 -14.51
CA ALA A 239 -18.61 16.90 -14.55
C ALA A 239 -18.42 17.60 -13.19
N ALA A 240 -18.84 16.97 -12.09
CA ALA A 240 -18.62 17.50 -10.75
C ALA A 240 -17.12 17.52 -10.38
N ALA A 241 -16.36 16.48 -10.72
CA ALA A 241 -14.92 16.41 -10.49
C ALA A 241 -14.12 17.45 -11.30
N GLU A 242 -14.65 17.95 -12.42
CA GLU A 242 -14.03 19.04 -13.20
C GLU A 242 -14.52 20.45 -12.80
N GLU A 243 -15.69 20.57 -12.17
CA GLU A 243 -16.31 21.85 -11.84
C GLU A 243 -15.58 22.60 -10.72
N LYS A 244 -15.16 23.83 -11.01
CA LYS A 244 -14.36 24.67 -10.09
C LYS A 244 -15.23 25.51 -9.17
N ASP A 245 -16.47 25.81 -9.60
CA ASP A 245 -17.44 26.55 -8.81
C ASP A 245 -18.16 25.60 -7.84
N THR A 246 -17.99 25.83 -6.54
CA THR A 246 -18.52 24.94 -5.49
C THR A 246 -20.05 24.82 -5.54
N ASP A 247 -20.78 25.90 -5.85
CA ASP A 247 -22.24 25.87 -5.86
C ASP A 247 -22.76 25.10 -7.08
N LYS A 248 -22.12 25.27 -8.25
CA LYS A 248 -22.42 24.46 -9.43
C LYS A 248 -22.07 23.00 -9.22
N MET A 249 -20.92 22.71 -8.61
CA MET A 249 -20.52 21.34 -8.27
C MET A 249 -21.56 20.70 -7.35
N LYS A 250 -22.00 21.38 -6.29
CA LYS A 250 -23.08 20.90 -5.40
C LYS A 250 -24.38 20.65 -6.19
N ALA A 251 -24.76 21.53 -7.11
CA ALA A 251 -25.95 21.33 -7.94
C ALA A 251 -25.86 20.09 -8.85
N VAL A 252 -24.68 19.80 -9.41
CA VAL A 252 -24.43 18.57 -10.20
C VAL A 252 -24.47 17.33 -9.31
N ILE A 253 -23.88 17.39 -8.11
CA ILE A 253 -23.92 16.29 -7.13
C ILE A 253 -25.36 15.97 -6.73
N LEU A 254 -26.21 16.96 -6.51
CA LEU A 254 -27.63 16.72 -6.20
C LEU A 254 -28.37 16.01 -7.35
N GLN A 255 -28.03 16.32 -8.61
CA GLN A 255 -28.57 15.59 -9.77
C GLN A 255 -28.06 14.15 -9.82
N TYR A 256 -26.77 13.94 -9.55
CA TYR A 256 -26.16 12.62 -9.46
C TYR A 256 -26.86 11.76 -8.39
N LYS A 257 -27.05 12.30 -7.17
CA LYS A 257 -27.71 11.61 -6.06
C LYS A 257 -29.11 11.12 -6.43
N GLU A 258 -29.88 11.96 -7.10
CA GLU A 258 -31.23 11.57 -7.51
C GLU A 258 -31.24 10.44 -8.54
N LEU A 259 -30.33 10.47 -9.53
CA LEU A 259 -30.20 9.37 -10.50
C LEU A 259 -29.72 8.07 -9.83
N GLN A 260 -28.74 8.16 -8.94
CA GLN A 260 -28.23 7.03 -8.18
C GLN A 260 -29.34 6.40 -7.33
N ARG A 261 -30.14 7.21 -6.63
CA ARG A 261 -31.28 6.74 -5.84
C ARG A 261 -32.26 5.96 -6.71
N GLN A 262 -32.65 6.50 -7.87
CA GLN A 262 -33.56 5.83 -8.82
C GLN A 262 -32.98 4.53 -9.40
N ARG A 263 -31.65 4.49 -9.64
CA ARG A 263 -30.96 3.27 -10.11
C ARG A 263 -30.99 2.19 -9.04
N ARG A 264 -30.60 2.55 -7.80
CA ARG A 264 -30.49 1.64 -6.64
C ARG A 264 -31.85 1.10 -6.17
N GLU A 265 -32.96 1.81 -6.38
CA GLU A 265 -34.32 1.27 -6.17
C GLU A 265 -34.61 -0.03 -6.95
N ASN A 266 -33.85 -0.29 -8.02
CA ASN A 266 -34.02 -1.44 -8.90
C ASN A 266 -32.81 -2.39 -8.84
N MET A 267 -32.04 -2.37 -7.75
CA MET A 267 -30.89 -3.25 -7.51
C MET A 267 -31.07 -4.00 -6.18
N SER A 268 -30.42 -5.14 -6.05
CA SER A 268 -30.39 -5.84 -4.78
C SER A 268 -29.54 -5.08 -3.73
N PRO A 269 -29.87 -5.18 -2.42
CA PRO A 269 -29.05 -4.59 -1.36
C PRO A 269 -27.59 -5.08 -1.37
N GLU A 270 -27.36 -6.33 -1.73
CA GLU A 270 -26.03 -6.93 -1.85
C GLU A 270 -25.24 -6.26 -2.97
N ALA A 271 -25.85 -6.04 -4.13
CA ALA A 271 -25.20 -5.35 -5.25
C ALA A 271 -24.88 -3.88 -4.93
N ILE A 272 -25.74 -3.20 -4.18
CA ILE A 272 -25.50 -1.84 -3.71
C ILE A 272 -24.32 -1.80 -2.72
N THR A 273 -24.28 -2.75 -1.79
CA THR A 273 -23.20 -2.87 -0.81
C THR A 273 -21.87 -3.18 -1.51
N ALA A 274 -21.87 -4.12 -2.45
CA ALA A 274 -20.71 -4.46 -3.27
C ALA A 274 -20.20 -3.25 -4.08
N GLU A 275 -21.09 -2.46 -4.67
CA GLU A 275 -20.74 -1.20 -5.36
C GLU A 275 -20.08 -0.21 -4.39
N GLN A 276 -20.72 0.08 -3.26
CA GLN A 276 -20.20 1.04 -2.27
C GLN A 276 -18.85 0.61 -1.71
N ARG A 277 -18.70 -0.69 -1.43
CA ARG A 277 -17.45 -1.31 -0.96
C ARG A 277 -16.35 -1.16 -1.99
N CYS A 278 -16.63 -1.51 -3.26
CA CYS A 278 -15.66 -1.43 -4.35
C CYS A 278 -15.25 0.01 -4.64
N GLU A 279 -16.18 0.97 -4.64
CA GLU A 279 -15.84 2.39 -4.80
C GLU A 279 -14.97 2.91 -3.65
N LEU A 280 -15.28 2.49 -2.41
CA LEU A 280 -14.54 2.88 -1.24
C LEU A 280 -13.13 2.28 -1.22
N THR A 281 -12.95 1.01 -1.55
CA THR A 281 -11.64 0.34 -1.50
C THR A 281 -10.82 0.63 -2.76
N GLU A 282 -11.31 0.21 -3.92
CA GLU A 282 -10.60 0.31 -5.20
C GLU A 282 -10.54 1.75 -5.70
N GLY A 283 -11.61 2.54 -5.52
CA GLY A 283 -11.61 3.93 -5.96
C GLY A 283 -10.64 4.84 -5.20
N THR A 284 -10.46 4.61 -3.89
CA THR A 284 -9.46 5.34 -3.10
C THR A 284 -8.04 4.87 -3.39
N ALA A 285 -7.82 3.57 -3.61
CA ALA A 285 -6.54 3.04 -4.05
C ALA A 285 -6.17 3.57 -5.46
N TYR A 286 -7.12 3.62 -6.39
CA TYR A 286 -6.94 4.17 -7.73
C TYR A 286 -6.64 5.68 -7.70
N TYR A 287 -7.24 6.41 -6.76
CA TYR A 287 -6.90 7.81 -6.49
C TYR A 287 -5.44 7.97 -6.00
N VAL A 288 -4.96 7.10 -5.11
CA VAL A 288 -3.56 7.09 -4.66
C VAL A 288 -2.62 6.77 -5.83
N GLU A 289 -2.92 5.71 -6.59
CA GLU A 289 -2.17 5.30 -7.78
C GLU A 289 -2.02 6.48 -8.76
N GLY A 290 -3.13 7.12 -9.10
CA GLY A 290 -3.15 8.23 -10.06
C GLY A 290 -2.30 9.41 -9.59
N ASN A 291 -2.33 9.76 -8.31
CA ASN A 291 -1.52 10.85 -7.77
C ASN A 291 -0.02 10.53 -7.74
N VAL A 292 0.36 9.28 -7.44
CA VAL A 292 1.76 8.84 -7.55
C VAL A 292 2.21 8.87 -9.01
N LEU A 293 1.39 8.37 -9.94
CA LEU A 293 1.73 8.41 -11.36
C LEU A 293 1.81 9.84 -11.89
N LYS A 294 0.98 10.76 -11.37
CA LYS A 294 1.07 12.20 -11.66
C LYS A 294 2.43 12.78 -11.27
N ALA A 295 2.98 12.42 -10.12
CA ALA A 295 4.33 12.84 -9.73
C ALA A 295 5.41 12.27 -10.67
N LEU A 296 5.24 11.01 -11.09
CA LEU A 296 6.22 10.29 -11.93
C LEU A 296 6.20 10.69 -13.42
N LYS A 297 5.02 10.96 -13.99
CA LYS A 297 4.81 11.21 -15.43
C LYS A 297 4.29 12.61 -15.77
N GLY A 298 3.90 13.39 -14.75
CA GLY A 298 3.40 14.75 -14.90
C GLY A 298 1.91 14.84 -15.22
N GLU A 299 1.39 16.06 -15.14
CA GLU A 299 -0.05 16.38 -15.28
C GLU A 299 -0.68 15.85 -16.57
N LYS A 300 0.05 15.93 -17.69
CA LYS A 300 -0.51 15.55 -19.00
C LYS A 300 -0.86 14.06 -19.08
N GLU A 301 -0.01 13.19 -18.54
CA GLU A 301 -0.28 11.75 -18.55
C GLU A 301 -1.35 11.41 -17.51
N TYR A 302 -1.32 12.05 -16.34
CA TYR A 302 -2.37 11.91 -15.33
C TYR A 302 -3.75 12.28 -15.87
N GLN A 303 -3.88 13.45 -16.51
CA GLN A 303 -5.11 13.90 -17.14
C GLN A 303 -5.61 12.86 -18.15
N LYS A 304 -4.77 12.47 -19.11
CA LYS A 304 -5.14 11.54 -20.17
C LYS A 304 -5.55 10.16 -19.65
N ARG A 305 -4.83 9.63 -18.65
CA ARG A 305 -5.02 8.27 -18.17
C ARG A 305 -6.17 8.15 -17.18
N TYR A 306 -6.29 9.09 -16.25
CA TYR A 306 -7.24 9.00 -15.15
C TYR A 306 -8.43 9.94 -15.30
N LEU A 307 -8.21 11.21 -15.63
CA LEU A 307 -9.27 12.22 -15.60
C LEU A 307 -10.16 12.18 -16.86
N ASP A 308 -9.55 12.13 -18.05
CA ASP A 308 -10.26 12.08 -19.35
C ASP A 308 -11.09 10.79 -19.52
N THR A 309 -10.96 9.83 -18.60
CA THR A 309 -11.61 8.52 -18.65
C THR A 309 -12.48 8.25 -17.42
N LEU A 310 -12.76 9.24 -16.56
CA LEU A 310 -13.61 9.06 -15.37
C LEU A 310 -15.03 8.60 -15.73
N ASP A 311 -15.54 8.97 -16.91
CA ASP A 311 -16.86 8.58 -17.40
C ASP A 311 -16.84 7.36 -18.34
N ALA A 312 -15.69 6.74 -18.55
CA ALA A 312 -15.56 5.56 -19.40
C ALA A 312 -16.13 4.32 -18.70
N PHE A 313 -17.23 3.78 -19.21
CA PHE A 313 -17.79 2.54 -18.70
C PHE A 313 -16.88 1.34 -19.02
N GLU A 314 -16.57 0.57 -17.99
CA GLU A 314 -15.82 -0.67 -18.07
C GLU A 314 -16.60 -1.81 -17.39
N GLY A 315 -16.60 -3.00 -18.00
CA GLY A 315 -17.28 -4.17 -17.42
C GLY A 315 -16.63 -4.60 -16.10
N GLY A 316 -17.39 -5.35 -15.29
CA GLY A 316 -16.92 -5.83 -14.00
C GLY A 316 -16.67 -4.69 -13.01
N ARG A 317 -15.69 -4.86 -12.13
CA ARG A 317 -15.35 -3.84 -11.12
C ARG A 317 -14.75 -2.53 -11.66
N GLY A 318 -14.18 -2.50 -12.87
CA GLY A 318 -13.39 -1.37 -13.37
C GLY A 318 -14.12 -0.02 -13.38
N LYS A 319 -15.44 -0.02 -13.65
CA LYS A 319 -16.27 1.19 -13.57
C LYS A 319 -16.30 1.83 -12.17
N TYR A 320 -16.18 1.05 -11.11
CA TYR A 320 -16.24 1.54 -9.73
C TYR A 320 -14.92 2.14 -9.24
N TYR A 321 -13.79 1.80 -9.88
CA TYR A 321 -12.52 2.47 -9.65
C TYR A 321 -12.63 3.93 -10.06
N ARG A 322 -13.27 4.17 -11.22
CA ARG A 322 -13.47 5.49 -11.80
C ARG A 322 -14.47 6.32 -11.01
N THR A 323 -15.63 5.74 -10.66
CA THR A 323 -16.61 6.47 -9.85
C THR A 323 -16.08 6.77 -8.45
N GLY A 324 -15.41 5.82 -7.80
CA GLY A 324 -14.78 6.06 -6.50
C GLY A 324 -13.67 7.11 -6.55
N MET A 325 -12.81 7.10 -7.59
CA MET A 325 -11.82 8.17 -7.78
C MET A 325 -12.47 9.53 -8.02
N ALA A 326 -13.51 9.61 -8.85
CA ALA A 326 -14.26 10.86 -9.07
C ALA A 326 -14.83 11.40 -7.75
N LYS A 327 -15.36 10.53 -6.89
CA LYS A 327 -15.84 10.90 -5.54
C LYS A 327 -14.71 11.43 -4.65
N CYS A 328 -13.53 10.83 -4.69
CA CYS A 328 -12.35 11.34 -3.97
C CYS A 328 -11.98 12.77 -4.42
N LEU A 329 -11.98 13.03 -5.74
CA LEU A 329 -11.70 14.35 -6.31
C LEU A 329 -12.75 15.40 -5.92
N ILE A 330 -14.01 15.01 -5.84
CA ILE A 330 -15.10 15.86 -5.35
C ILE A 330 -14.91 16.18 -3.86
N LEU A 331 -14.60 15.16 -3.05
CA LEU A 331 -14.35 15.32 -1.62
C LEU A 331 -13.17 16.25 -1.33
N ASP A 332 -12.11 16.22 -2.15
CA ASP A 332 -10.97 17.16 -2.03
C ASP A 332 -11.40 18.63 -2.08
N ARG A 333 -12.49 18.92 -2.81
CA ARG A 333 -13.04 20.28 -2.92
C ARG A 333 -14.06 20.60 -1.84
N LEU A 334 -14.94 19.65 -1.53
CA LEU A 334 -16.02 19.88 -0.56
C LEU A 334 -15.53 19.88 0.89
N ASN A 335 -14.62 18.96 1.21
CA ASN A 335 -14.07 18.79 2.54
C ASN A 335 -12.58 18.41 2.44
N PRO A 336 -11.65 19.37 2.26
CA PRO A 336 -10.23 19.10 2.01
C PRO A 336 -9.55 18.17 3.03
N ASP A 337 -10.06 18.12 4.27
CA ASP A 337 -9.49 17.32 5.36
C ASP A 337 -10.15 15.93 5.50
N TRP A 338 -11.02 15.53 4.57
CA TRP A 338 -11.82 14.29 4.66
C TRP A 338 -10.98 13.01 4.87
N LYS A 339 -9.75 12.98 4.37
CA LYS A 339 -8.84 11.83 4.50
C LYS A 339 -8.28 11.66 5.91
N ALA A 340 -8.15 12.74 6.67
CA ALA A 340 -7.64 12.67 8.04
C ALA A 340 -8.62 11.95 8.98
N GLU A 341 -9.92 12.02 8.67
CA GLU A 341 -11.03 11.45 9.44
C GLU A 341 -11.58 10.16 8.82
N LEU A 342 -11.01 9.68 7.72
CA LEU A 342 -11.48 8.48 7.03
C LEU A 342 -11.20 7.23 7.89
N ASP A 343 -12.26 6.55 8.30
CA ASP A 343 -12.21 5.30 9.07
C ASP A 343 -12.86 4.11 8.36
N PHE A 344 -13.25 4.30 7.09
CA PHE A 344 -13.89 3.30 6.22
C PHE A 344 -15.21 2.73 6.74
N THR A 345 -15.84 3.34 7.75
CA THR A 345 -17.16 2.92 8.24
C THR A 345 -18.32 3.43 7.39
N LEU A 346 -18.05 4.39 6.51
CA LEU A 346 -19.01 5.04 5.62
C LEU A 346 -18.58 4.90 4.17
N SER A 347 -19.56 4.78 3.29
CA SER A 347 -19.34 4.88 1.84
C SER A 347 -18.89 6.28 1.43
N LEU A 348 -18.24 6.39 0.27
CA LEU A 348 -17.88 7.69 -0.31
C LEU A 348 -19.11 8.57 -0.59
N ASP A 349 -20.26 7.98 -0.89
CA ASP A 349 -21.53 8.70 -1.05
C ASP A 349 -21.96 9.38 0.25
N GLU A 350 -21.90 8.67 1.38
CA GLU A 350 -22.25 9.22 2.69
C GLU A 350 -21.28 10.32 3.14
N LEU A 351 -20.01 10.21 2.78
CA LEU A 351 -19.03 11.28 3.02
C LEU A 351 -19.35 12.54 2.19
N ILE A 352 -19.71 12.36 0.91
CA ILE A 352 -20.14 13.48 0.05
C ILE A 352 -21.40 14.12 0.60
N ASP A 353 -22.37 13.32 1.03
CA ASP A 353 -23.63 13.80 1.59
C ASP A 353 -23.41 14.69 2.81
N ARG A 354 -22.59 14.23 3.75
CA ARG A 354 -22.18 15.03 4.91
C ARG A 354 -21.48 16.32 4.50
N ALA A 355 -20.60 16.26 3.50
CA ALA A 355 -19.85 17.43 3.03
C ALA A 355 -20.73 18.47 2.31
N VAL A 356 -21.79 18.02 1.62
CA VAL A 356 -22.77 18.92 0.99
C VAL A 356 -23.67 19.59 2.04
N GLU A 357 -24.08 18.87 3.08
CA GLU A 357 -25.00 19.34 4.13
C GLU A 357 -24.36 20.23 5.20
N SER A 358 -23.06 20.07 5.45
CA SER A 358 -22.35 20.71 6.58
C SER A 358 -21.99 22.20 6.37
N ARG A 359 -22.46 22.85 5.30
CA ARG A 359 -22.24 24.30 5.05
C ARG A 359 -23.39 24.98 4.33
#